data_AF-A4I3G0-F1
#
_entry.id   AF-A4I3G0-F1
#
_cell.length_a   1.000
_cell.length_b   1.000
_cell.length_c   1.000
_cell.angle_alpha   90.00
_cell.angle_beta   90.00
_cell.angle_gamma   90.00
#
_symmetry.space_group_name_H-M   'P 1'
#
loop_
_entity.id
_entity.type
_entity.pdbx_description
1 polymer ?
#
loop_
_entity_poly.entity_id
_entity_poly.type
_entity_poly.pdbx_seq_one_letter_code
_entity_poly.pdbx_strand_id
1 'polypeptide(L)'
;MNELEYFVVSTHGNRCDIMRYMQQLRDLDEWIEYHLSHLRAIAAERVAYQKAQARKKQSGNCGGTRGRGGRDRGRGRASAAAESTLHAHHVHDVDASPQGEVGGNNGNADTVAGAYAAGLQRQFAWHETCVQRRCHEREAVAAELAERCSEVRLSMASRLANFAAVADVPVTELSG
;
A
#
# COMPACT_ATOMS: atom_id res chain seq x y z
N MET A 1 -22.93 -38.30 -21.54
CA MET A 1 -22.73 -37.61 -20.26
C MET A 1 -24.08 -37.61 -19.57
N ASN A 2 -24.21 -38.30 -18.44
CA ASN A 2 -25.47 -38.34 -17.68
C ASN A 2 -25.68 -37.01 -16.95
N GLU A 3 -26.93 -36.65 -16.61
CA GLU A 3 -27.24 -35.37 -15.93
C GLU A 3 -26.46 -35.20 -14.62
N LEU A 4 -26.22 -36.31 -13.89
CA LEU A 4 -25.41 -36.34 -12.68
C LEU A 4 -23.93 -36.01 -12.95
N GLU A 5 -23.35 -36.49 -14.04
CA GLU A 5 -21.96 -36.20 -14.41
C GLU A 5 -21.81 -34.71 -14.76
N TYR A 6 -22.76 -34.16 -15.53
CA TYR A 6 -22.82 -32.74 -15.81
C TYR A 6 -23.01 -31.91 -14.52
N PHE A 7 -23.79 -32.39 -13.56
CA PHE A 7 -23.94 -31.76 -12.26
C PHE A 7 -22.63 -31.68 -11.49
N VAL A 8 -21.92 -32.81 -11.37
CA VAL A 8 -20.64 -32.87 -10.64
C VAL A 8 -19.61 -31.96 -11.32
N VAL A 9 -19.50 -32.03 -12.65
CA VAL A 9 -18.56 -31.21 -13.42
C VAL A 9 -18.89 -29.72 -13.34
N SER A 10 -20.16 -29.32 -13.52
CA SER A 10 -20.55 -27.91 -13.43
C SER A 10 -20.40 -27.33 -12.02
N THR A 11 -20.73 -28.11 -10.99
CA THR A 11 -20.56 -27.70 -9.60
C THR A 11 -19.09 -27.58 -9.23
N HIS A 12 -18.25 -28.51 -9.72
CA HIS A 12 -16.80 -28.44 -9.54
C HIS A 12 -16.22 -27.21 -10.24
N GLY A 13 -16.61 -26.95 -11.50
CA GLY A 13 -16.19 -25.77 -12.26
C GLY A 13 -16.54 -24.47 -11.54
N ASN A 14 -17.81 -24.32 -11.12
CA ASN A 14 -18.27 -23.15 -10.37
C ASN A 14 -17.50 -22.95 -9.06
N ARG A 15 -17.23 -24.03 -8.33
CA ARG A 15 -16.43 -23.98 -7.10
C ARG A 15 -15.00 -23.53 -7.39
N CYS A 16 -14.38 -24.07 -8.43
CA CYS A 16 -13.03 -23.67 -8.86
C CYS A 16 -12.98 -22.18 -9.23
N ASP A 17 -13.98 -21.67 -9.95
CA ASP A 17 -14.07 -20.26 -10.31
C ASP A 17 -14.25 -19.37 -9.08
N ILE A 18 -15.18 -19.69 -8.17
CA ILE A 18 -15.36 -18.94 -6.92
C ILE A 18 -14.05 -18.90 -6.12
N MET A 19 -13.35 -20.03 -5.99
CA MET A 19 -12.06 -20.08 -5.30
C MET A 19 -11.00 -19.23 -6.00
N ARG A 20 -10.98 -19.21 -7.34
CA ARG A 20 -10.08 -18.37 -8.14
C ARG A 20 -10.36 -16.89 -7.90
N TYR A 21 -11.61 -16.46 -7.94
CA TYR A 21 -12.02 -15.08 -7.64
C TYR A 21 -11.64 -14.67 -6.21
N MET A 22 -11.88 -15.55 -5.22
CA MET A 22 -11.49 -15.30 -3.83
C MET A 22 -9.97 -15.22 -3.63
N GLN A 23 -9.19 -15.98 -4.41
CA GLN A 23 -7.73 -15.85 -4.40
C GLN A 23 -7.30 -14.54 -5.03
N GLN A 24 -7.85 -14.17 -6.18
CA GLN A 24 -7.55 -12.90 -6.85
C GLN A 24 -7.87 -11.69 -5.95
N LEU A 25 -8.97 -11.71 -5.20
CA LEU A 25 -9.29 -10.67 -4.22
C LEU A 25 -8.23 -10.57 -3.12
N ARG A 26 -7.76 -11.70 -2.59
CA ARG A 26 -6.70 -11.72 -1.57
C ARG A 26 -5.38 -11.18 -2.09
N ASP A 27 -5.00 -11.58 -3.30
CA ASP A 27 -3.78 -11.07 -3.94
C ASP A 27 -3.88 -9.55 -4.15
N LEU A 28 -5.04 -9.05 -4.61
CA LEU A 28 -5.28 -7.61 -4.77
C LEU A 28 -5.23 -6.85 -3.44
N ASP A 29 -5.81 -7.41 -2.38
CA ASP A 29 -5.75 -6.81 -1.04
C ASP A 29 -4.29 -6.73 -0.55
N GLU A 30 -3.49 -7.78 -0.74
CA GLU A 30 -2.05 -7.77 -0.41
C GLU A 30 -1.28 -6.69 -1.19
N TRP A 31 -1.54 -6.55 -2.50
CA TRP A 31 -0.93 -5.50 -3.31
C TRP A 31 -1.34 -4.09 -2.85
N ILE A 32 -2.62 -3.88 -2.52
CA ILE A 32 -3.10 -2.59 -2.01
C ILE A 32 -2.43 -2.27 -0.67
N GLU A 33 -2.36 -3.23 0.25
CA GLU A 33 -1.68 -3.07 1.53
C GLU A 33 -0.20 -2.75 1.37
N TYR A 34 0.49 -3.44 0.46
CA TYR A 34 1.88 -3.15 0.08
C TYR A 34 2.04 -1.69 -0.33
N HIS A 35 1.28 -1.19 -1.32
CA HIS A 35 1.44 0.18 -1.77
C HIS A 35 1.01 1.21 -0.70
N LEU A 36 -0.01 0.93 0.11
CA LEU A 36 -0.40 1.76 1.24
C LEU A 36 0.70 1.84 2.31
N SER A 37 1.42 0.75 2.57
CA SER A 37 2.56 0.74 3.49
C SER A 37 3.67 1.68 3.02
N HIS A 38 3.96 1.68 1.72
CA HIS A 38 4.94 2.59 1.11
C HIS A 38 4.47 4.05 1.14
N LEU A 39 3.19 4.33 0.88
CA LEU A 39 2.64 5.68 1.00
C LEU A 39 2.79 6.24 2.42
N ARG A 40 2.53 5.41 3.44
CA ARG A 40 2.74 5.79 4.86
C ARG A 40 4.22 6.02 5.16
N ALA A 41 5.12 5.19 4.64
CA ALA A 41 6.56 5.36 4.82
C ALA A 41 7.07 6.66 4.19
N ILE A 42 6.67 6.95 2.95
CA ILE A 42 7.03 8.20 2.24
C ILE A 42 6.46 9.41 3.00
N ALA A 43 5.23 9.34 3.51
CA ALA A 43 4.64 10.41 4.31
C ALA A 43 5.43 10.65 5.61
N ALA A 44 5.84 9.58 6.30
CA ALA A 44 6.67 9.68 7.50
C ALA A 44 8.06 10.28 7.21
N GLU A 45 8.68 9.89 6.10
CA GLU A 45 9.98 10.39 5.63
C GLU A 45 9.92 11.90 5.34
N ARG A 46 8.85 12.37 4.67
CA ARG A 46 8.62 13.81 4.46
C ARG A 46 8.49 14.59 5.76
N VAL A 47 7.74 14.07 6.74
CA VAL A 47 7.59 14.71 8.05
C VAL A 47 8.92 14.75 8.79
N ALA A 48 9.70 13.66 8.75
CA ALA A 48 11.03 13.61 9.35
C ALA A 48 11.99 14.63 8.70
N TYR A 49 11.96 14.71 7.38
CA TYR A 49 12.74 15.68 6.60
C TYR A 49 12.38 17.13 6.95
N GLN A 50 11.09 17.47 7.01
CA GLN A 50 10.62 18.79 7.42
C GLN A 50 11.03 19.14 8.85
N LYS A 51 10.92 18.20 9.81
CA LYS A 51 11.38 18.38 11.19
C LYS A 51 12.89 18.62 11.26
N ALA A 52 13.68 17.89 10.47
CA ALA A 52 15.13 18.08 10.40
C ALA A 52 15.50 19.46 9.84
N GLN A 53 14.80 19.93 8.79
CA GLN A 53 14.99 21.27 8.26
C GLN A 53 14.63 22.37 9.27
N ALA A 54 13.52 22.21 9.99
CA ALA A 54 13.10 23.17 11.03
C ALA A 54 14.15 23.29 12.15
N ARG A 55 14.73 22.16 12.59
CA ARG A 55 15.82 22.14 13.59
C ARG A 55 17.07 22.88 13.09
N LYS A 56 17.47 22.68 11.83
CA LYS A 56 18.61 23.40 11.22
C LYS A 56 18.40 24.92 11.20
N LYS A 57 17.18 25.37 10.90
CA LYS A 57 16.82 26.80 10.92
C LYS A 57 16.86 27.39 12.35
N GLN A 58 16.41 26.63 13.35
CA GLN A 58 16.46 27.07 14.75
C GLN A 58 17.89 27.15 15.29
N SER A 59 18.76 26.18 14.97
CA SER A 59 20.16 26.20 15.42
C SER A 59 20.98 27.36 14.85
N GLY A 60 20.63 27.87 13.67
CA GLY A 60 21.31 29.00 13.04
C GLY A 60 21.01 30.36 13.70
N ASN A 61 19.93 30.46 14.49
CA ASN A 61 19.42 31.73 15.00
C ASN A 61 19.89 32.07 16.44
N CYS A 62 20.73 31.24 17.06
CA CYS A 62 21.25 31.45 18.42
C CYS A 62 22.70 31.96 18.47
N GLY A 63 23.29 32.36 17.34
CA GLY A 63 24.67 32.84 17.26
C GLY A 63 24.75 34.30 16.85
N GLY A 64 24.43 35.25 17.74
CA GLY A 64 24.60 36.67 17.37
C GLY A 64 23.92 37.70 18.25
N THR A 65 23.93 37.57 19.58
CA THR A 65 23.53 38.68 20.45
C THR A 65 24.48 38.80 21.63
N ARG A 66 25.38 39.78 21.49
CA ARG A 66 26.17 40.50 22.50
C ARG A 66 25.89 40.12 23.96
N GLY A 67 26.78 39.35 24.56
CA GLY A 67 26.84 39.10 26.00
C GLY A 67 28.25 39.29 26.53
N ARG A 68 28.60 40.55 26.79
CA ARG A 68 29.85 40.96 27.43
C ARG A 68 29.74 40.63 28.93
N GLY A 69 30.50 39.65 29.41
CA GLY A 69 30.81 39.51 30.83
C GLY A 69 30.37 38.20 31.47
N GLY A 70 31.19 37.76 32.43
CA GLY A 70 30.81 36.74 33.41
C GLY A 70 31.53 35.41 33.24
N ARG A 71 32.74 35.32 33.82
CA ARG A 71 33.30 34.05 34.27
C ARG A 71 32.27 33.39 35.20
N ASP A 72 31.86 32.16 34.94
CA ASP A 72 31.68 31.22 36.03
C ASP A 72 31.74 29.75 35.60
N ARG A 73 32.38 28.97 36.46
CA ARG A 73 32.67 27.55 36.32
C ARG A 73 31.42 26.75 36.70
N GLY A 74 30.92 25.91 35.80
CA GLY A 74 29.71 25.12 36.06
C GLY A 74 29.70 23.80 35.29
N ARG A 75 30.17 22.75 35.98
CA ARG A 75 30.18 21.34 35.62
C ARG A 75 28.75 20.85 35.34
N GLY A 76 28.45 20.35 34.13
CA GLY A 76 27.09 19.88 33.80
C GLY A 76 27.06 18.95 32.59
N ARG A 77 27.05 17.66 32.89
CA ARG A 77 27.11 16.49 31.99
C ARG A 77 25.70 16.08 31.59
N ALA A 78 25.36 16.06 30.29
CA ALA A 78 24.35 15.17 29.70
C ALA A 78 24.34 15.32 28.16
N SER A 79 24.95 14.36 27.47
CA SER A 79 24.82 14.18 26.02
C SER A 79 23.70 13.17 25.79
N ALA A 80 22.57 13.64 25.25
CA ALA A 80 21.47 12.80 24.79
C ALA A 80 21.65 12.58 23.28
N ALA A 81 22.38 11.53 22.93
CA ALA A 81 22.43 11.00 21.58
C ALA A 81 21.14 10.20 21.34
N ALA A 82 20.22 10.78 20.57
CA ALA A 82 19.10 10.04 19.99
C ALA A 82 19.64 9.26 18.78
N GLU A 83 20.05 8.02 19.01
CA GLU A 83 20.27 7.02 17.97
C GLU A 83 18.93 6.71 17.29
N SER A 84 18.82 7.07 16.02
CA SER A 84 17.78 6.57 15.11
C SER A 84 18.50 5.82 13.99
N THR A 85 18.93 4.60 14.31
CA THR A 85 19.45 3.61 13.36
C THR A 85 18.30 3.03 12.54
N LEU A 86 18.05 3.64 11.38
CA LEU A 86 17.38 2.97 10.26
C LEU A 86 18.34 2.97 9.06
N HIS A 87 19.36 2.15 9.17
CA HIS A 87 20.00 1.52 8.02
C HIS A 87 19.25 0.21 7.79
N ALA A 88 18.65 0.03 6.61
CA ALA A 88 18.82 -1.17 5.80
C ALA A 88 17.93 -1.11 4.54
N HIS A 89 18.58 -1.29 3.38
CA HIS A 89 18.02 -1.67 2.07
C HIS A 89 17.40 -0.57 1.19
N HIS A 90 18.30 0.33 0.77
CA HIS A 90 18.21 1.06 -0.48
C HIS A 90 18.55 0.13 -1.65
N VAL A 91 17.57 -0.27 -2.47
CA VAL A 91 17.79 -0.75 -3.83
C VAL A 91 16.61 -0.30 -4.70
N HIS A 92 16.74 0.84 -5.36
CA HIS A 92 16.12 1.04 -6.66
C HIS A 92 17.03 1.94 -7.47
N ASP A 93 17.78 1.26 -8.32
CA ASP A 93 18.64 1.79 -9.38
C ASP A 93 17.73 2.48 -10.41
N VAL A 94 17.78 3.81 -10.46
CA VAL A 94 17.24 4.60 -11.59
C VAL A 94 18.39 5.45 -12.08
N ASP A 95 19.09 4.85 -13.04
CA ASP A 95 20.09 5.41 -13.92
C ASP A 95 19.65 6.78 -14.49
N ALA A 96 20.30 7.84 -14.02
CA ALA A 96 20.51 9.10 -14.74
C ALA A 96 21.37 10.05 -13.89
N SER A 97 22.69 10.07 -14.13
CA SER A 97 23.55 11.20 -13.79
C SER A 97 24.12 11.81 -15.07
N PRO A 98 24.08 13.14 -15.22
CA PRO A 98 25.15 13.86 -15.86
C PRO A 98 25.94 14.67 -14.83
N GLN A 99 27.24 14.44 -14.80
CA GLN A 99 28.25 15.28 -14.17
C GLN A 99 28.15 16.72 -14.69
N GLY A 100 28.18 17.69 -13.78
CA GLY A 100 28.25 19.12 -14.08
C GLY A 100 28.99 19.84 -12.96
N GLU A 101 30.04 20.54 -13.36
CA GLU A 101 31.16 21.05 -12.56
C GLU A 101 30.85 22.25 -11.64
N VAL A 102 31.54 22.25 -10.48
CA VAL A 102 32.27 23.37 -9.87
C VAL A 102 31.52 24.68 -9.52
N GLY A 103 31.35 24.90 -8.20
CA GLY A 103 31.46 26.25 -7.60
C GLY A 103 30.21 26.81 -6.89
N GLY A 104 30.15 26.76 -5.56
CA GLY A 104 29.21 27.56 -4.74
C GLY A 104 28.54 26.79 -3.59
N ASN A 105 29.21 26.72 -2.44
CA ASN A 105 28.97 25.77 -1.34
C ASN A 105 27.63 25.84 -0.57
N ASN A 106 26.66 26.68 -0.95
CA ASN A 106 25.31 26.69 -0.34
C ASN A 106 24.16 26.40 -1.32
N GLY A 107 24.36 26.58 -2.63
CA GLY A 107 23.33 26.24 -3.63
C GLY A 107 23.20 24.73 -3.89
N ASN A 108 24.27 23.97 -3.65
CA ASN A 108 24.26 22.52 -3.86
C ASN A 108 23.39 21.77 -2.83
N ALA A 109 23.31 22.27 -1.60
CA ALA A 109 22.50 21.63 -0.55
C ALA A 109 20.99 21.77 -0.83
N ASP A 110 20.55 22.94 -1.29
CA ASP A 110 19.14 23.19 -1.62
C ASP A 110 18.71 22.45 -2.89
N THR A 111 19.60 22.27 -3.86
CA THR A 111 19.33 21.48 -5.07
C THR A 111 19.24 19.98 -4.77
N VAL A 112 20.15 19.42 -3.97
CA VAL A 112 20.07 18.01 -3.52
C VAL A 112 18.81 17.76 -2.68
N ALA A 113 18.49 18.68 -1.77
CA ALA A 113 17.25 18.69 -1.00
C ALA A 113 16.00 18.68 -1.89
N GLY A 114 15.96 19.56 -2.90
CA GLY A 114 14.88 19.65 -3.87
C GLY A 114 14.74 18.39 -4.72
N ALA A 115 15.86 17.82 -5.20
CA ALA A 115 15.88 16.59 -5.98
C ALA A 115 15.34 15.40 -5.17
N TYR A 116 15.74 15.27 -3.90
CA TYR A 116 15.24 14.24 -3.00
C TYR A 116 13.73 14.40 -2.72
N ALA A 117 13.26 15.61 -2.42
CA ALA A 117 11.84 15.89 -2.23
C ALA A 117 11.01 15.60 -3.49
N ALA A 118 11.54 15.94 -4.67
CA ALA A 118 10.93 15.62 -5.96
C ALA A 118 10.88 14.10 -6.21
N GLY A 119 11.94 13.37 -5.84
CA GLY A 119 11.98 11.90 -5.87
C GLY A 119 10.88 11.29 -5.01
N LEU A 120 10.75 11.74 -3.76
CA LEU A 120 9.66 11.30 -2.85
C LEU A 120 8.28 11.68 -3.38
N GLN A 121 8.13 12.79 -4.10
CA GLN A 121 6.87 13.15 -4.76
C GLN A 121 6.51 12.23 -5.92
N ARG A 122 7.49 11.87 -6.76
CA ARG A 122 7.28 10.91 -7.84
C ARG A 122 6.91 9.53 -7.31
N GLN A 123 7.63 9.05 -6.29
CA GLN A 123 7.32 7.76 -5.66
C GLN A 123 5.92 7.76 -5.06
N PHE A 124 5.55 8.81 -4.31
CA PHE A 124 4.21 8.92 -3.73
C PHE A 124 3.12 8.85 -4.81
N ALA A 125 3.24 9.67 -5.87
CA ALA A 125 2.27 9.69 -6.96
C ALA A 125 2.18 8.33 -7.68
N TRP A 126 3.31 7.63 -7.82
CA TRP A 126 3.35 6.30 -8.41
C TRP A 126 2.60 5.28 -7.54
N HIS A 127 2.90 5.19 -6.23
CA HIS A 127 2.19 4.29 -5.32
C HIS A 127 0.71 4.62 -5.21
N GLU A 128 0.34 5.92 -5.21
CA GLU A 128 -1.05 6.37 -5.21
C GLU A 128 -1.80 5.89 -6.46
N THR A 129 -1.19 6.03 -7.64
CA THR A 129 -1.74 5.54 -8.91
C THR A 129 -1.92 4.01 -8.88
N CYS A 130 -0.94 3.28 -8.32
CA CYS A 130 -1.03 1.84 -8.14
C CYS A 130 -2.20 1.45 -7.24
N VAL A 131 -2.36 2.09 -6.07
CA VAL A 131 -3.49 1.83 -5.16
C VAL A 131 -4.82 2.07 -5.86
N GLN A 132 -5.00 3.22 -6.53
CA GLN A 132 -6.24 3.54 -7.24
C GLN A 132 -6.59 2.48 -8.29
N ARG A 133 -5.61 2.07 -9.10
CA ARG A 133 -5.81 1.02 -10.11
C ARG A 133 -6.22 -0.30 -9.46
N ARG A 134 -5.52 -0.74 -8.41
CA ARG A 134 -5.81 -2.01 -7.74
C ARG A 134 -7.16 -1.98 -7.02
N CYS A 135 -7.58 -0.84 -6.47
CA CYS A 135 -8.92 -0.68 -5.91
C CYS A 135 -10.00 -0.88 -6.98
N HIS A 136 -9.86 -0.29 -8.17
CA HIS A 136 -10.80 -0.51 -9.26
C HIS A 136 -10.82 -1.97 -9.75
N GLU A 137 -9.66 -2.61 -9.85
CA GLU A 137 -9.57 -4.03 -10.19
C GLU A 137 -10.27 -4.90 -9.12
N ARG A 138 -10.07 -4.59 -7.84
CA ARG A 138 -10.73 -5.29 -6.72
C ARG A 138 -12.25 -5.15 -6.77
N GLU A 139 -12.75 -3.95 -7.05
CA GLU A 139 -14.19 -3.70 -7.21
C GLU A 139 -14.78 -4.49 -8.38
N ALA A 140 -14.07 -4.53 -9.52
CA ALA A 140 -14.50 -5.31 -10.68
C ALA A 140 -14.55 -6.83 -10.37
N VAL A 141 -13.49 -7.37 -9.77
CA VAL A 141 -13.41 -8.79 -9.37
C VAL A 141 -14.49 -9.13 -8.33
N ALA A 142 -14.77 -8.23 -7.38
CA ALA A 142 -15.83 -8.43 -6.39
C ALA A 142 -17.23 -8.42 -7.02
N ALA A 143 -17.47 -7.55 -8.01
CA ALA A 143 -18.71 -7.53 -8.76
C ALA A 143 -18.91 -8.82 -9.58
N GLU A 144 -17.88 -9.27 -10.29
CA GLU A 144 -17.91 -10.55 -11.02
C GLU A 144 -18.17 -11.73 -10.07
N LEU A 145 -17.50 -11.78 -8.91
CA LEU A 145 -17.73 -12.82 -7.91
C LEU A 145 -19.19 -12.81 -7.41
N ALA A 146 -19.76 -11.64 -7.14
CA ALA A 146 -21.14 -11.51 -6.71
C ALA A 146 -22.12 -12.01 -7.78
N GLU A 147 -21.88 -11.68 -9.05
CA GLU A 147 -22.64 -12.18 -10.20
C GLU A 147 -22.56 -13.71 -10.28
N ARG A 148 -21.35 -14.29 -10.26
CA ARG A 148 -21.15 -15.75 -10.27
C ARG A 148 -21.83 -16.44 -9.11
N CYS A 149 -21.77 -15.88 -7.90
CA CYS A 149 -22.46 -16.43 -6.74
C CYS A 149 -23.99 -16.35 -6.89
N SER A 150 -24.52 -15.34 -7.59
CA SER A 150 -25.94 -15.26 -7.90
C SER A 150 -26.37 -16.30 -8.94
N GLU A 151 -25.58 -16.50 -10.00
CA GLU A 151 -25.81 -17.52 -11.03
C GLU A 151 -25.81 -18.93 -10.42
N VAL A 152 -24.84 -19.23 -9.55
CA VAL A 152 -24.76 -20.52 -8.86
C VAL A 152 -25.97 -20.75 -7.98
N ARG A 153 -26.41 -19.74 -7.20
CA ARG A 153 -27.61 -19.86 -6.37
C ARG A 153 -28.87 -20.09 -7.19
N LEU A 154 -29.05 -19.34 -8.28
CA LEU A 154 -30.20 -19.51 -9.18
C LEU A 154 -30.18 -20.89 -9.84
N SER A 155 -29.01 -21.35 -10.28
CA SER A 155 -28.84 -22.68 -10.86
C SER A 155 -29.15 -23.78 -9.85
N MET A 156 -28.67 -23.67 -8.61
CA MET A 156 -28.98 -24.62 -7.52
C MET A 156 -30.47 -24.60 -7.16
N ALA A 157 -31.09 -23.43 -7.04
CA ALA A 157 -32.51 -23.31 -6.74
C ALA A 157 -33.39 -23.92 -7.84
N SER A 158 -33.08 -23.65 -9.11
CA SER A 158 -33.77 -24.27 -10.25
C SER A 158 -33.61 -25.79 -10.27
N ARG A 159 -32.40 -26.29 -9.97
CA ARG A 159 -32.13 -27.73 -9.89
C ARG A 159 -32.87 -28.39 -8.73
N LEU A 160 -32.89 -27.79 -7.55
CA LEU A 160 -33.64 -28.30 -6.38
C LEU A 160 -35.15 -28.32 -6.67
N ALA A 161 -35.68 -27.31 -7.37
CA ALA A 161 -37.07 -27.30 -7.82
C ALA A 161 -37.37 -28.45 -8.81
N ASN A 162 -36.45 -28.75 -9.72
CA ASN A 162 -36.59 -29.88 -10.64
C ASN A 162 -36.54 -31.23 -9.88
N PHE A 163 -35.62 -31.40 -8.93
CA PHE A 163 -35.56 -32.62 -8.10
C PHE A 163 -36.84 -32.81 -7.27
N ALA A 164 -37.35 -31.75 -6.65
CA ALA A 164 -38.63 -31.75 -5.94
C ALA A 164 -39.79 -32.18 -6.84
N ALA A 165 -39.87 -31.61 -8.05
CA ALA A 165 -40.91 -31.94 -9.01
C ALA A 165 -40.84 -33.40 -9.49
N VAL A 166 -39.62 -33.95 -9.67
CA VAL A 166 -39.44 -35.36 -10.07
C VAL A 166 -39.72 -36.32 -8.92
N ALA A 167 -39.40 -35.94 -7.68
CA ALA A 167 -39.62 -36.75 -6.49
C ALA A 167 -41.07 -36.68 -5.95
N ASP A 168 -41.89 -35.75 -6.44
CA ASP A 168 -43.20 -35.39 -5.88
C ASP A 168 -43.11 -34.98 -4.39
N VAL A 169 -42.02 -34.30 -4.04
CA VAL A 169 -41.69 -33.86 -2.68
C VAL A 169 -41.56 -32.34 -2.69
N PRO A 170 -42.16 -31.61 -1.73
CA PRO A 170 -42.02 -30.15 -1.70
C PRO A 170 -40.55 -29.74 -1.47
N VAL A 171 -40.08 -28.68 -2.14
CA VAL A 171 -38.70 -28.16 -2.05
C VAL A 171 -38.24 -27.89 -0.60
N THR A 172 -39.20 -27.61 0.29
CA THR A 172 -38.97 -27.43 1.73
C THR A 172 -38.38 -28.66 2.41
N GLU A 173 -38.70 -29.86 1.93
CA GLU A 173 -38.16 -31.12 2.47
C GLU A 173 -36.77 -31.47 1.90
N LEU A 174 -36.38 -30.88 0.76
CA LEU A 174 -35.06 -31.07 0.16
C LEU A 174 -34.00 -30.06 0.65
N SER A 175 -34.42 -29.05 1.42
CA SER A 175 -33.54 -27.97 1.89
C SER A 175 -33.07 -28.13 3.35
N GLY A 176 -33.33 -29.27 3.99
CA GLY A 176 -32.87 -29.63 5.35
C GLY A 176 -31.60 -30.46 5.34
#